data_AF-A0A498LS97-F1
#
_entry.id   AF-A0A498LS97-F1
#
_cell.length_a   1.000
_cell.length_b   1.000
_cell.length_c   1.000
_cell.angle_alpha   90.00
_cell.angle_beta   90.00
_cell.angle_gamma   90.00
#
_symmetry.space_group_name_H-M   'P 1'
#
loop_
_entity.id
_entity.type
_entity.pdbx_description
1 polymer ?
#
loop_
_entity_poly.entity_id
_entity_poly.type
_entity_poly.pdbx_seq_one_letter_code
_entity_poly.pdbx_strand_id
1 'polypeptide(L)'
;MRVIWRWFLGLIWVGVSSNRAGSPVFTDEIPFKIKWPGADFTLSTSGGLYKEDDYVIMTTTEKEKYKCLLPSLSSNQEDDVKEYSGPSPAQLLEPLFKQSSCSYRIESYWTYEVCHGKHVRQYHEEKETGQKINIQEYYLGNMIKKESADSESEKSSDSETEGSNTNTEVPTKNIEGQLTPYYPVDMGHGTECTLRQNEPRTTTVLYVCHPEAKHEILTIAEVITCQYEVVVLTPLLCPHPKYRFKSSPVNDIFCQALGGSPLRPQSLSQLDREQEELLKPPFSSSGERDQRGSREETSPVKEEAYTSTHKPLTVGGQAQVTVGTTHISRLTDEQLIKEFLSGSYCLHGGVGWWKYEFCYGKHVHQYHEDKEHGKNIVVVGSWNAEDHINWAKKNVARSYHLKDDGAQKVRFVSHFYGHGDVCDLTGKPRQVIVKLKCKESESPHAVTVYMLEPQTCQYVLGVESPVICKILDTADENGLLSIPS
;
A
#
# COMPACT_ATOMS: atom_id res chain seq x y z
N MET A 1 -9.38 86.92 29.32
CA MET A 1 -8.60 85.98 30.14
C MET A 1 -8.77 84.57 29.57
N ARG A 2 -7.65 83.89 29.28
CA ARG A 2 -7.38 82.43 29.24
C ARG A 2 -8.51 81.48 28.76
N VAL A 3 -8.41 80.88 27.55
CA VAL A 3 -7.70 79.61 27.19
C VAL A 3 -8.46 78.36 27.72
N ILE A 4 -9.24 77.63 26.88
CA ILE A 4 -8.92 76.33 26.20
C ILE A 4 -8.54 75.24 27.24
N TRP A 5 -9.09 74.04 27.41
CA TRP A 5 -9.71 72.98 26.59
C TRP A 5 -10.34 71.99 27.64
N ARG A 6 -11.39 71.20 27.42
CA ARG A 6 -11.30 69.84 26.85
C ARG A 6 -12.69 69.17 26.71
N TRP A 7 -12.99 68.79 25.47
CA TRP A 7 -13.62 67.55 24.98
C TRP A 7 -15.05 67.14 25.42
N PHE A 8 -16.01 67.42 24.52
CA PHE A 8 -17.14 66.55 24.21
C PHE A 8 -16.68 65.43 23.27
N LEU A 9 -17.19 64.20 23.46
CA LEU A 9 -17.53 63.29 22.37
C LEU A 9 -18.44 62.17 22.92
N GLY A 10 -19.67 62.16 22.41
CA GLY A 10 -20.68 61.15 22.69
C GLY A 10 -20.34 59.82 22.05
N LEU A 11 -20.61 58.75 22.79
CA LEU A 11 -20.56 57.37 22.36
C LEU A 11 -21.57 57.13 21.23
N ILE A 12 -21.07 56.91 20.02
CA ILE A 12 -21.82 56.24 18.96
C ILE A 12 -21.63 54.74 19.17
N TRP A 13 -22.70 54.07 19.59
CA TRP A 13 -22.83 52.62 19.55
C TRP A 13 -22.87 52.19 18.08
N VAL A 14 -21.76 51.63 17.58
CA VAL A 14 -21.77 50.81 16.36
C VAL A 14 -21.83 49.36 16.84
N GLY A 15 -23.01 48.77 16.70
CA GLY A 15 -23.21 47.35 16.99
C GLY A 15 -22.38 46.49 16.05
N VAL A 16 -21.36 45.83 16.60
CA VAL A 16 -20.78 44.64 15.99
C VAL A 16 -21.81 43.53 16.18
N SER A 17 -22.60 43.24 15.15
CA SER A 17 -23.30 41.94 15.10
C SER A 17 -22.26 40.88 14.82
N SER A 18 -21.65 40.40 15.90
CA SER A 18 -20.92 39.13 15.92
C SER A 18 -21.98 38.03 15.87
N ASN A 19 -22.23 37.47 14.68
CA ASN A 19 -22.93 36.20 14.59
C ASN A 19 -21.91 35.10 14.36
N ARG A 20 -21.81 34.27 15.40
CA ARG A 20 -21.06 33.02 15.54
C ARG A 20 -19.55 33.12 15.81
N ALA A 21 -19.27 33.17 17.12
CA ALA A 21 -18.15 32.46 17.72
C ALA A 21 -18.12 30.99 17.25
N GLY A 22 -16.89 30.46 17.13
CA GLY A 22 -16.50 29.20 16.49
C GLY A 22 -17.54 28.08 16.45
N SER A 23 -17.82 27.59 15.25
CA SER A 23 -18.43 26.28 15.05
C SER A 23 -17.47 25.21 15.57
N PRO A 24 -17.86 24.33 16.51
CA PRO A 24 -16.99 23.33 17.15
C PRO A 24 -16.67 22.13 16.24
N VAL A 25 -16.76 22.30 14.91
CA VAL A 25 -16.86 21.18 13.96
C VAL A 25 -15.79 21.22 12.86
N PHE A 26 -14.88 22.18 12.90
CA PHE A 26 -13.72 22.24 12.01
C PHE A 26 -12.47 21.89 12.82
N THR A 27 -12.11 20.61 12.83
CA THR A 27 -10.82 20.12 13.31
C THR A 27 -10.01 19.67 12.09
N ASP A 28 -8.67 19.70 12.18
CA ASP A 28 -7.77 19.20 11.12
C ASP A 28 -7.93 17.69 10.86
N GLU A 29 -8.74 17.00 11.67
CA GLU A 29 -9.06 15.57 11.55
C GLU A 29 -10.12 15.30 10.46
N ILE A 30 -10.90 16.30 10.07
CA ILE A 30 -11.97 16.16 9.07
C ILE A 30 -11.49 16.78 7.74
N PRO A 31 -11.31 15.99 6.67
CA PRO A 31 -10.85 16.53 5.40
C PRO A 31 -11.98 17.33 4.71
N PHE A 32 -11.63 18.52 4.23
CA PHE A 32 -12.48 19.37 3.40
C PHE A 32 -11.81 19.66 2.06
N LYS A 33 -12.58 19.74 0.98
CA LYS A 33 -12.08 20.12 -0.34
C LYS A 33 -12.87 21.30 -0.88
N ILE A 34 -12.17 22.38 -1.20
CA ILE A 34 -12.80 23.57 -1.79
C ILE A 34 -13.06 23.30 -3.28
N LYS A 35 -14.29 23.52 -3.72
CA LYS A 35 -14.76 23.40 -5.10
C LYS A 35 -15.18 24.77 -5.61
N TRP A 36 -14.84 25.03 -6.87
CA TRP A 36 -15.14 26.28 -7.58
C TRP A 36 -16.11 25.99 -8.74
N PRO A 37 -17.42 25.86 -8.46
CA PRO A 37 -18.38 25.29 -9.42
C PRO A 37 -18.77 26.20 -10.61
N GLY A 38 -18.00 27.25 -10.91
CA GLY A 38 -18.27 28.13 -12.06
C GLY A 38 -19.51 29.01 -11.89
N ALA A 39 -19.98 29.60 -12.99
CA ALA A 39 -21.09 30.57 -12.98
C ALA A 39 -22.48 29.94 -12.82
N ASP A 40 -22.64 28.68 -13.27
CA ASP A 40 -23.94 28.00 -13.36
C ASP A 40 -24.16 26.98 -12.22
N PHE A 41 -23.88 27.37 -10.98
CA PHE A 41 -24.09 26.51 -9.81
C PHE A 41 -25.37 26.86 -9.06
N THR A 42 -26.27 25.88 -8.95
CA THR A 42 -27.44 25.93 -8.06
C THR A 42 -27.39 24.73 -7.13
N LEU A 43 -27.59 24.95 -5.82
CA LEU A 43 -27.46 23.92 -4.76
C LEU A 43 -28.49 22.80 -4.83
N SER A 44 -29.44 22.86 -5.76
CA SER A 44 -30.63 22.02 -5.80
C SER A 44 -30.35 20.52 -5.96
N THR A 45 -29.10 20.13 -6.23
CA THR A 45 -28.72 18.75 -6.55
C THR A 45 -27.99 18.02 -5.41
N SER A 46 -27.69 18.67 -4.28
CA SER A 46 -26.78 18.12 -3.25
C SER A 46 -27.44 17.55 -1.98
N GLY A 47 -28.77 17.46 -1.91
CA GLY A 47 -29.47 16.95 -0.72
C GLY A 47 -29.32 17.87 0.51
N GLY A 48 -30.01 17.55 1.61
CA GLY A 48 -30.16 18.40 2.80
C GLY A 48 -28.89 18.67 3.64
N LEU A 49 -27.70 18.55 3.05
CA LEU A 49 -26.39 18.65 3.71
C LEU A 49 -25.83 20.09 3.78
N TYR A 50 -26.41 21.04 3.03
CA TYR A 50 -25.97 22.44 3.00
C TYR A 50 -27.14 23.35 3.35
N LYS A 51 -26.91 24.30 4.26
CA LYS A 51 -27.89 25.34 4.60
C LYS A 51 -27.46 26.65 3.93
N GLU A 52 -28.41 27.36 3.29
CA GLU A 52 -28.10 28.61 2.57
C GLU A 52 -27.51 29.71 3.48
N ASP A 53 -27.82 29.65 4.78
CA ASP A 53 -27.35 30.56 5.81
C ASP A 53 -25.97 30.17 6.40
N ASP A 54 -25.45 28.98 6.12
CA ASP A 54 -24.18 28.49 6.67
C ASP A 54 -23.05 28.70 5.65
N TYR A 55 -22.55 29.93 5.61
CA TYR A 55 -21.54 30.35 4.66
C TYR A 55 -20.48 31.27 5.26
N VAL A 56 -19.30 31.27 4.63
CA VAL A 56 -18.19 32.16 4.94
C VAL A 56 -17.83 32.96 3.69
N ILE A 57 -17.57 34.26 3.85
CA ILE A 57 -17.02 35.08 2.77
C ILE A 57 -15.50 35.05 2.89
N MET A 58 -14.85 34.40 1.94
CA MET A 58 -13.40 34.37 1.83
C MET A 58 -12.92 35.52 0.94
N THR A 59 -11.82 36.17 1.33
CA THR A 59 -11.18 37.20 0.52
C THR A 59 -9.70 36.84 0.32
N THR A 60 -9.25 36.82 -0.93
CA THR A 60 -7.84 36.52 -1.25
C THR A 60 -6.93 37.71 -0.99
N THR A 61 -5.61 37.50 -1.04
CA THR A 61 -4.59 38.56 -0.99
C THR A 61 -4.75 39.57 -2.13
N GLU A 62 -5.27 39.13 -3.27
CA GLU A 62 -5.57 39.94 -4.46
C GLU A 62 -6.93 40.67 -4.36
N LYS A 63 -7.61 40.61 -3.20
CA LYS A 63 -8.92 41.21 -2.91
C LYS A 63 -10.09 40.61 -3.71
N GLU A 64 -9.93 39.38 -4.21
CA GLU A 64 -11.02 38.61 -4.80
C GLU A 64 -11.92 38.06 -3.70
N LYS A 65 -13.23 38.06 -3.90
CA LYS A 65 -14.23 37.67 -2.88
C LYS A 65 -15.02 36.47 -3.32
N TYR A 66 -15.23 35.53 -2.39
CA TYR A 66 -15.95 34.29 -2.64
C TYR A 66 -16.91 33.97 -1.49
N LYS A 67 -18.15 33.56 -1.82
CA LYS A 67 -19.12 33.00 -0.88
C LYS A 67 -18.95 31.49 -0.82
N CYS A 68 -18.44 30.96 0.27
CA CYS A 68 -18.16 29.55 0.48
C CYS A 68 -19.19 28.92 1.41
N LEU A 69 -19.90 27.91 0.93
CA LEU A 69 -20.94 27.21 1.68
C LEU A 69 -20.34 26.05 2.46
N LEU A 70 -20.66 25.98 3.75
CA LEU A 70 -20.14 24.97 4.65
C LEU A 70 -21.13 23.78 4.76
N PRO A 71 -20.66 22.54 4.66
CA PRO A 71 -21.51 21.37 4.85
C PRO A 71 -21.86 21.19 6.33
N SER A 72 -23.10 20.80 6.62
CA SER A 72 -23.52 20.40 7.97
C SER A 72 -23.07 18.96 8.25
N LEU A 73 -22.15 18.78 9.19
CA LEU A 73 -21.57 17.47 9.53
C LEU A 73 -22.48 16.56 10.38
N SER A 74 -23.74 16.95 10.60
CA SER A 74 -24.65 16.30 11.53
C SER A 74 -25.49 15.16 10.94
N SER A 75 -25.07 14.49 9.86
CA SER A 75 -25.96 13.49 9.23
C SER A 75 -25.28 12.29 8.55
N ASN A 76 -24.07 11.89 8.99
CA ASN A 76 -23.48 10.61 8.55
C ASN A 76 -23.14 9.66 9.72
N GLN A 77 -23.44 10.04 10.96
CA GLN A 77 -23.27 9.14 12.11
C GLN A 77 -24.48 8.22 12.35
N GLU A 78 -25.67 8.56 11.82
CA GLU A 78 -26.91 7.83 12.14
C GLU A 78 -27.22 6.67 11.18
N ASP A 79 -26.72 6.66 9.94
CA ASP A 79 -27.10 5.64 8.94
C ASP A 79 -26.32 4.31 9.04
N ASP A 80 -25.33 4.21 9.93
CA ASP A 80 -24.39 3.09 9.96
C ASP A 80 -24.34 2.34 11.30
N VAL A 81 -25.34 2.55 12.16
CA VAL A 81 -25.54 1.78 13.40
C VAL A 81 -26.76 0.86 13.23
N LYS A 82 -26.72 -0.01 12.22
CA LYS A 82 -27.40 -1.29 12.37
C LYS A 82 -26.62 -2.07 13.41
N GLU A 83 -27.28 -2.39 14.53
CA GLU A 83 -26.72 -3.21 15.59
C GLU A 83 -26.18 -4.50 14.98
N TYR A 84 -24.85 -4.61 14.90
CA TYR A 84 -24.19 -5.72 14.22
C TYR A 84 -24.44 -7.00 15.01
N SER A 85 -25.19 -7.93 14.44
CA SER A 85 -25.55 -9.20 15.05
C SER A 85 -24.59 -10.35 14.66
N GLY A 86 -23.41 -10.03 14.13
CA GLY A 86 -22.42 -11.02 13.69
C GLY A 86 -21.38 -11.38 14.76
N PRO A 87 -20.39 -12.21 14.41
CA PRO A 87 -19.33 -12.66 15.32
C PRO A 87 -18.43 -11.52 15.80
N SER A 88 -17.87 -11.65 17.01
CA SER A 88 -16.95 -10.66 17.55
C SER A 88 -15.65 -10.58 16.72
N PRO A 89 -14.91 -9.44 16.77
CA PRO A 89 -13.61 -9.31 16.11
C PRO A 89 -12.63 -10.44 16.41
N ALA A 90 -12.59 -10.89 17.67
CA ALA A 90 -11.77 -12.02 18.09
C ALA A 90 -12.18 -13.33 17.41
N GLN A 91 -13.49 -13.59 17.27
CA GLN A 91 -14.03 -14.76 16.57
C GLN A 91 -13.76 -14.72 15.07
N LEU A 92 -13.82 -13.53 14.45
CA LEU A 92 -13.47 -13.34 13.04
C LEU A 92 -11.99 -13.68 12.75
N LEU A 93 -11.09 -13.36 13.69
CA LEU A 93 -9.66 -13.65 13.58
C LEU A 93 -9.27 -15.04 14.09
N GLU A 94 -10.17 -15.74 14.79
CA GLU A 94 -9.91 -17.07 15.34
C GLU A 94 -9.41 -18.10 14.29
N PRO A 95 -9.95 -18.17 13.06
CA PRO A 95 -9.41 -19.07 12.03
C PRO A 95 -7.94 -18.81 11.73
N LEU A 96 -7.53 -17.54 11.70
CA LEU A 96 -6.15 -17.13 11.45
C LEU A 96 -5.22 -17.59 12.59
N PHE A 97 -5.68 -17.45 13.83
CA PHE A 97 -4.90 -17.83 15.01
C PHE A 97 -4.81 -19.36 15.19
N LYS A 98 -5.88 -20.10 14.85
CA LYS A 98 -5.89 -21.57 14.93
C LYS A 98 -5.05 -22.21 13.82
N GLN A 99 -5.20 -21.73 12.58
CA GLN A 99 -4.40 -22.21 11.46
C GLN A 99 -2.91 -21.89 11.62
N SER A 100 -2.57 -20.96 12.50
CA SER A 100 -1.19 -20.58 12.81
C SER A 100 -0.41 -20.10 11.58
N SER A 101 -1.10 -19.51 10.61
CA SER A 101 -0.45 -19.01 9.40
C SER A 101 0.50 -17.87 9.73
N CYS A 102 1.61 -17.79 9.00
CA CYS A 102 2.62 -16.76 9.21
C CYS A 102 2.69 -15.79 8.02
N SER A 103 2.93 -14.53 8.36
CA SER A 103 3.11 -13.43 7.42
C SER A 103 4.52 -12.87 7.53
N TYR A 104 5.08 -12.46 6.39
CA TYR A 104 6.49 -12.10 6.29
C TYR A 104 6.66 -10.69 5.74
N ARG A 105 7.68 -9.99 6.23
CA ARG A 105 8.15 -8.71 5.70
C ARG A 105 9.66 -8.70 5.68
N ILE A 106 10.23 -8.45 4.50
CA ILE A 106 11.69 -8.30 4.35
C ILE A 106 12.01 -6.82 4.28
N GLU A 107 12.91 -6.37 5.15
CA GLU A 107 13.54 -5.07 5.07
C GLU A 107 15.02 -5.24 4.71
N SER A 108 15.75 -4.13 4.51
CA SER A 108 17.12 -4.15 3.97
C SER A 108 18.09 -5.04 4.75
N TYR A 109 17.88 -5.17 6.07
CA TYR A 109 18.70 -5.99 6.95
C TYR A 109 17.86 -7.08 7.65
N TRP A 110 16.73 -6.72 8.26
CA TRP A 110 15.91 -7.68 9.01
C TRP A 110 14.81 -8.32 8.16
N THR A 111 14.54 -9.60 8.40
CA THR A 111 13.30 -10.26 7.98
C THR A 111 12.41 -10.43 9.21
N TYR A 112 11.16 -10.01 9.09
CA TYR A 112 10.15 -10.14 10.13
C TYR A 112 9.13 -11.21 9.75
N GLU A 113 8.75 -12.01 10.74
CA GLU A 113 7.79 -13.09 10.66
C GLU A 113 6.75 -12.88 11.76
N VAL A 114 5.47 -12.87 11.39
CA VAL A 114 4.34 -12.82 12.31
C VAL A 114 3.55 -14.09 12.11
N CYS A 115 3.75 -15.07 12.99
CA CYS A 115 2.90 -16.26 13.06
C CYS A 115 1.68 -15.93 13.92
N HIS A 116 0.53 -15.73 13.28
CA HIS A 116 -0.66 -15.20 13.92
C HIS A 116 -1.11 -16.11 15.07
N GLY A 117 -1.25 -15.52 16.27
CA GLY A 117 -1.61 -16.26 17.49
C GLY A 117 -0.50 -17.13 18.10
N LYS A 118 0.72 -17.10 17.55
CA LYS A 118 1.89 -17.82 18.09
C LYS A 118 3.00 -16.87 18.53
N HIS A 119 3.63 -16.18 17.59
CA HIS A 119 4.80 -15.36 17.87
C HIS A 119 5.07 -14.32 16.79
N VAL A 120 5.83 -13.30 17.15
CA VAL A 120 6.48 -12.36 16.25
C VAL A 120 7.98 -12.54 16.38
N ARG A 121 8.68 -12.73 15.27
CA ARG A 121 10.11 -12.98 15.19
C ARG A 121 10.74 -12.04 14.18
N GLN A 122 11.94 -11.57 14.47
CA GLN A 122 12.83 -10.99 13.48
C GLN A 122 14.08 -11.86 13.35
N TYR A 123 14.62 -11.95 12.14
CA TYR A 123 15.86 -12.67 11.90
C TYR A 123 16.65 -12.08 10.72
N HIS A 124 17.97 -12.25 10.75
CA HIS A 124 18.89 -11.90 9.68
C HIS A 124 19.73 -13.13 9.32
N GLU A 125 19.82 -13.45 8.02
CA GLU A 125 20.60 -14.57 7.51
C GLU A 125 21.89 -14.05 6.87
N GLU A 126 23.02 -14.21 7.54
CA GLU A 126 24.34 -13.93 6.96
C GLU A 126 24.90 -15.21 6.32
N LYS A 127 25.12 -15.15 5.00
CA LYS A 127 25.73 -16.25 4.25
C LYS A 127 27.23 -16.01 4.15
N GLU A 128 27.98 -16.50 5.12
CA GLU A 128 29.42 -16.63 4.97
C GLU A 128 29.70 -17.61 3.82
N THR A 129 30.69 -17.28 2.99
CA THR A 129 31.08 -18.01 1.77
C THR A 129 31.29 -19.51 2.02
N GLY A 130 30.22 -20.29 1.88
CA GLY A 130 30.26 -21.70 1.52
C GLY A 130 29.90 -22.74 2.58
N GLN A 131 29.90 -22.47 3.90
CA GLN A 131 29.79 -23.59 4.85
C GLN A 131 28.87 -23.46 6.08
N LYS A 132 28.43 -22.27 6.54
CA LYS A 132 27.41 -22.15 7.61
C LYS A 132 26.54 -20.90 7.42
N ILE A 133 25.22 -21.06 7.52
CA ILE A 133 24.28 -19.93 7.57
C ILE A 133 24.25 -19.47 9.02
N ASN A 134 24.75 -18.28 9.31
CA ASN A 134 24.61 -17.68 10.64
C ASN A 134 23.28 -16.93 10.68
N ILE A 135 22.35 -17.39 11.53
CA ILE A 135 21.03 -16.78 11.68
C ILE A 135 21.02 -16.03 13.01
N GLN A 136 20.97 -14.70 12.94
CA GLN A 136 20.71 -13.88 14.11
C GLN A 136 19.20 -13.73 14.25
N GLU A 137 18.61 -14.24 15.32
CA GLU A 137 17.16 -14.22 15.55
C GLU A 137 16.79 -13.60 16.91
N TYR A 138 15.64 -12.91 16.92
CA TYR A 138 15.01 -12.39 18.13
C TYR A 138 13.50 -12.58 18.06
N TYR A 139 12.91 -13.09 19.14
CA TYR A 139 11.46 -13.09 19.32
C TYR A 139 11.04 -11.75 19.91
N LEU A 140 10.15 -11.06 19.22
CA LEU A 140 9.63 -9.75 19.61
C LEU A 140 8.41 -9.88 20.52
N GLY A 141 7.72 -11.02 20.44
CA GLY A 141 6.63 -11.41 21.32
C GLY A 141 6.17 -12.83 21.02
N ASN A 142 5.58 -13.47 22.02
CA ASN A 142 5.02 -14.81 22.03
C ASN A 142 3.63 -14.76 22.67
N MET A 143 2.72 -15.58 22.18
CA MET A 143 1.39 -15.73 22.74
C MET A 143 1.41 -16.86 23.77
N ILE A 144 1.04 -16.58 25.03
CA ILE A 144 0.95 -17.63 26.06
C ILE A 144 -0.29 -18.47 25.74
N LYS A 145 -0.09 -19.71 25.31
CA LYS A 145 -1.17 -20.68 25.33
C LYS A 145 -1.47 -21.01 26.80
N LYS A 146 -2.70 -20.72 27.26
CA LYS A 146 -3.24 -21.35 28.48
C LYS A 146 -3.40 -22.85 28.20
N GLU A 147 -2.31 -23.61 28.32
CA GLU A 147 -2.36 -25.06 28.42
C GLU A 147 -2.39 -25.43 29.91
N SER A 148 -3.50 -26.09 30.31
CA SER A 148 -3.75 -26.76 31.60
C SER A 148 -3.53 -25.96 32.89
N ALA A 149 -4.64 -25.53 33.47
CA ALA A 149 -4.75 -25.36 34.90
C ALA A 149 -4.48 -26.70 35.60
N ASP A 150 -3.31 -26.82 36.21
CA ASP A 150 -3.07 -27.66 37.39
C ASP A 150 -1.88 -27.05 38.13
N SER A 151 -2.19 -26.09 39.00
CA SER A 151 -1.49 -25.77 40.26
C SER A 151 -2.08 -24.46 40.81
N GLU A 152 -3.00 -24.59 41.77
CA GLU A 152 -3.37 -23.52 42.70
C GLU A 152 -2.11 -23.05 43.43
N SER A 153 -1.66 -21.81 43.32
CA SER A 153 -1.97 -20.65 44.19
C SER A 153 -0.75 -19.71 43.99
N GLU A 154 -0.89 -18.43 43.68
CA GLU A 154 -1.21 -17.37 44.63
C GLU A 154 -1.92 -16.20 43.92
N LYS A 155 -2.89 -15.61 44.63
CA LYS A 155 -3.62 -14.39 44.23
C LYS A 155 -2.75 -13.14 44.39
N SER A 156 -2.64 -12.37 43.33
CA SER A 156 -2.56 -10.89 43.35
C SER A 156 -3.19 -10.38 42.04
N SER A 157 -4.51 -10.19 42.02
CA SER A 157 -5.18 -8.88 42.04
C SER A 157 -4.83 -7.95 40.86
N ASP A 158 -5.88 -7.69 40.07
CA ASP A 158 -6.07 -6.63 39.06
C ASP A 158 -5.53 -6.94 37.65
N SER A 159 -6.32 -7.18 36.59
CA SER A 159 -7.75 -6.95 36.36
C SER A 159 -8.26 -7.90 35.27
N GLU A 160 -9.11 -8.86 35.64
CA GLU A 160 -10.12 -9.36 34.72
C GLU A 160 -11.29 -8.39 34.80
N THR A 161 -11.45 -7.54 33.78
CA THR A 161 -12.68 -6.77 33.60
C THR A 161 -13.35 -7.24 32.32
N GLU A 162 -14.29 -8.17 32.54
CA GLU A 162 -15.66 -8.18 32.02
C GLU A 162 -15.91 -8.33 30.51
N GLY A 163 -16.69 -9.38 30.21
CA GLY A 163 -17.54 -9.41 29.03
C GLY A 163 -18.64 -8.35 29.10
N SER A 164 -19.13 -7.99 27.92
CA SER A 164 -20.42 -7.32 27.70
C SER A 164 -20.58 -5.97 28.42
N ASN A 165 -19.99 -4.92 27.86
CA ASN A 165 -20.55 -3.58 27.96
C ASN A 165 -20.61 -2.91 26.58
N THR A 166 -21.81 -2.41 26.31
CA THR A 166 -22.24 -1.56 25.21
C THR A 166 -21.33 -0.35 24.98
N ASN A 167 -21.03 -0.06 23.71
CA ASN A 167 -20.35 1.17 23.25
C ASN A 167 -18.92 1.45 23.75
N THR A 168 -17.99 0.50 23.61
CA THR A 168 -16.58 0.87 23.44
C THR A 168 -16.35 1.33 21.99
N GLU A 169 -15.92 2.58 21.85
CA GLU A 169 -15.41 3.12 20.59
C GLU A 169 -14.24 2.24 20.13
N VAL A 170 -14.28 1.81 18.86
CA VAL A 170 -13.20 1.00 18.28
C VAL A 170 -11.97 1.89 18.15
N PRO A 171 -10.79 1.48 18.64
CA PRO A 171 -9.60 2.31 18.56
C PRO A 171 -9.21 2.53 17.10
N THR A 172 -8.86 3.78 16.79
CA THR A 172 -8.43 4.22 15.45
C THR A 172 -7.01 4.73 15.48
N LYS A 173 -6.22 4.41 14.46
CA LYS A 173 -4.85 4.92 14.28
C LYS A 173 -4.70 5.55 12.91
N ASN A 174 -3.92 6.62 12.83
CA ASN A 174 -3.53 7.20 11.54
C ASN A 174 -2.49 6.28 10.87
N ILE A 175 -2.90 5.62 9.79
CA ILE A 175 -2.07 4.74 8.97
C ILE A 175 -2.06 5.36 7.57
N GLU A 176 -0.88 5.73 7.07
CA GLU A 176 -0.68 6.38 5.75
C GLU A 176 -1.53 7.65 5.52
N GLY A 177 -1.74 8.45 6.58
CA GLY A 177 -2.51 9.69 6.50
C GLY A 177 -4.01 9.50 6.71
N GLN A 178 -4.47 8.29 7.01
CA GLN A 178 -5.88 7.99 7.23
C GLN A 178 -6.16 7.33 8.58
N LEU A 179 -7.14 7.89 9.31
CA LEU A 179 -7.69 7.29 10.53
C LEU A 179 -8.38 5.97 10.22
N THR A 180 -7.80 4.88 10.73
CA THR A 180 -8.20 3.52 10.41
C THR A 180 -8.48 2.73 11.70
N PRO A 181 -9.68 2.11 11.84
CA PRO A 181 -10.00 1.27 12.99
C PRO A 181 -9.20 -0.05 12.96
N TYR A 182 -8.73 -0.48 14.12
CA TYR A 182 -7.90 -1.69 14.24
C TYR A 182 -8.26 -2.51 15.47
N TYR A 183 -7.99 -3.82 15.40
CA TYR A 183 -8.10 -4.74 16.53
C TYR A 183 -6.69 -5.06 17.09
N PRO A 184 -6.34 -4.59 18.31
CA PRO A 184 -5.04 -4.84 18.90
C PRO A 184 -4.94 -6.25 19.48
N VAL A 185 -3.76 -6.87 19.33
CA VAL A 185 -3.38 -8.12 19.99
C VAL A 185 -1.98 -7.95 20.56
N ASP A 186 -1.88 -7.98 21.89
CA ASP A 186 -0.61 -7.88 22.58
C ASP A 186 0.06 -9.26 22.70
N MET A 187 1.36 -9.32 22.37
CA MET A 187 2.20 -10.50 22.46
C MET A 187 3.42 -10.19 23.35
N GLY A 188 3.53 -10.87 24.48
CA GLY A 188 4.59 -10.67 25.48
C GLY A 188 5.67 -11.76 25.44
N HIS A 189 6.55 -11.82 26.43
CA HIS A 189 7.51 -12.95 26.58
C HIS A 189 8.41 -13.20 25.35
N GLY A 190 8.83 -12.14 24.65
CA GLY A 190 9.87 -12.22 23.64
C GLY A 190 11.25 -12.47 24.24
N THR A 191 12.27 -12.50 23.39
CA THR A 191 13.68 -12.62 23.80
C THR A 191 14.06 -11.44 24.70
N GLU A 192 14.81 -11.73 25.78
CA GLU A 192 15.25 -10.73 26.75
C GLU A 192 16.01 -9.57 26.09
N CYS A 193 15.71 -8.36 26.55
CA CYS A 193 16.31 -7.13 26.07
C CYS A 193 17.40 -6.65 27.01
N THR A 194 18.66 -6.78 26.61
CA THR A 194 19.81 -6.31 27.40
C THR A 194 19.79 -4.80 27.67
N LEU A 195 19.15 -4.03 26.79
CA LEU A 195 19.01 -2.57 26.92
C LEU A 195 17.94 -2.16 27.94
N ARG A 196 17.08 -3.09 28.35
CA ARG A 196 15.94 -2.84 29.26
C ARG A 196 16.00 -3.74 30.49
N GLN A 197 17.16 -3.84 31.13
CA GLN A 197 17.37 -4.65 32.34
C GLN A 197 16.92 -6.12 32.19
N ASN A 198 17.11 -6.69 30.99
CA ASN A 198 16.68 -8.03 30.59
C ASN A 198 15.16 -8.26 30.60
N GLU A 199 14.34 -7.21 30.61
CA GLU A 199 12.90 -7.37 30.41
C GLU A 199 12.62 -7.92 28.99
N PRO A 200 11.64 -8.85 28.84
CA PRO A 200 11.34 -9.46 27.56
C PRO A 200 10.81 -8.43 26.58
N ARG A 201 11.17 -8.59 25.30
CA ARG A 201 10.55 -7.83 24.20
C ARG A 201 9.05 -8.08 24.16
N THR A 202 8.31 -7.04 23.81
CA THR A 202 6.84 -7.09 23.66
C THR A 202 6.42 -6.49 22.32
N THR A 203 5.35 -7.02 21.74
CA THR A 203 4.83 -6.55 20.46
C THR A 203 3.32 -6.39 20.51
N THR A 204 2.81 -5.26 20.03
CA THR A 204 1.37 -5.09 19.77
C THR A 204 1.11 -5.25 18.27
N VAL A 205 0.28 -6.24 17.90
CA VAL A 205 -0.13 -6.50 16.52
C VAL A 205 -1.50 -5.88 16.26
N LEU A 206 -1.55 -4.90 15.37
CA LEU A 206 -2.75 -4.17 14.96
C LEU A 206 -3.34 -4.82 13.71
N TYR A 207 -4.47 -5.53 13.86
CA TYR A 207 -5.20 -6.09 12.73
C TYR A 207 -6.15 -5.06 12.14
N VAL A 208 -5.99 -4.78 10.86
CA VAL A 208 -6.75 -3.77 10.12
C VAL A 208 -7.54 -4.45 9.00
N CYS A 209 -8.80 -4.04 8.79
CA CYS A 209 -9.58 -4.52 7.66
C CYS A 209 -8.98 -4.04 6.33
N HIS A 210 -8.68 -4.98 5.44
CA HIS A 210 -8.42 -4.70 4.04
C HIS A 210 -9.01 -5.82 3.16
N PRO A 211 -9.98 -5.53 2.28
CA PRO A 211 -10.77 -6.55 1.59
C PRO A 211 -9.92 -7.40 0.62
N GLU A 212 -8.83 -6.85 0.10
CA GLU A 212 -7.95 -7.50 -0.87
C GLU A 212 -6.66 -8.05 -0.25
N ALA A 213 -6.45 -7.85 1.06
CA ALA A 213 -5.22 -8.29 1.71
C ALA A 213 -5.23 -9.79 1.99
N LYS A 214 -4.03 -10.35 2.21
CA LYS A 214 -3.82 -11.76 2.58
C LYS A 214 -3.10 -11.92 3.91
N HIS A 215 -3.56 -11.20 4.92
CA HIS A 215 -2.94 -11.19 6.25
C HIS A 215 -1.51 -10.62 6.26
N GLU A 216 -1.15 -9.78 5.29
CA GLU A 216 0.21 -9.29 5.11
C GLU A 216 0.58 -8.16 6.09
N ILE A 217 1.89 -7.98 6.32
CA ILE A 217 2.42 -6.95 7.22
C ILE A 217 2.60 -5.64 6.45
N LEU A 218 1.80 -4.62 6.78
CA LEU A 218 1.91 -3.28 6.19
C LEU A 218 3.12 -2.50 6.71
N THR A 219 3.30 -2.47 8.04
CA THR A 219 4.42 -1.80 8.70
C THR A 219 4.82 -2.53 9.97
N ILE A 220 6.09 -2.39 10.33
CA ILE A 220 6.64 -2.78 11.63
C ILE A 220 7.53 -1.65 12.11
N ALA A 221 7.40 -1.27 13.38
CA ALA A 221 8.21 -0.23 13.98
C ALA A 221 8.55 -0.58 15.42
N GLU A 222 9.79 -0.29 15.82
CA GLU A 222 10.16 -0.24 17.23
C GLU A 222 9.75 1.13 17.77
N VAL A 223 8.63 1.17 18.49
CA VAL A 223 8.03 2.42 19.00
C VAL A 223 8.78 2.93 20.23
N ILE A 224 9.26 2.00 21.07
CA ILE A 224 10.09 2.23 22.24
C ILE A 224 11.13 1.10 22.24
N THR A 225 12.30 1.30 22.84
CA THR A 225 13.32 0.26 22.93
C THR A 225 12.73 -1.07 23.42
N CYS A 226 12.86 -2.12 22.60
CA CYS A 226 12.33 -3.46 22.83
C CYS A 226 10.79 -3.57 22.94
N GLN A 227 10.06 -2.57 22.45
CA GLN A 227 8.61 -2.60 22.26
C GLN A 227 8.29 -2.33 20.79
N TYR A 228 7.59 -3.26 20.17
CA TYR A 228 7.33 -3.22 18.75
C TYR A 228 5.84 -3.05 18.48
N GLU A 229 5.53 -2.44 17.36
CA GLU A 229 4.18 -2.34 16.84
C GLU A 229 4.18 -2.84 15.40
N VAL A 230 3.20 -3.69 15.08
CA VAL A 230 3.07 -4.31 13.76
C VAL A 230 1.67 -4.09 13.23
N VAL A 231 1.55 -3.59 12.02
CA VAL A 231 0.26 -3.44 11.34
C VAL A 231 0.08 -4.58 10.35
N VAL A 232 -1.00 -5.34 10.51
CA VAL A 232 -1.36 -6.47 9.65
C VAL A 232 -2.69 -6.17 8.95
N LEU A 233 -2.69 -6.29 7.62
CA LEU A 233 -3.89 -6.14 6.80
C LEU A 233 -4.59 -7.48 6.63
N THR A 234 -5.86 -7.57 7.01
CA THR A 234 -6.63 -8.82 6.98
C THR A 234 -8.05 -8.61 6.43
N PRO A 235 -8.55 -9.50 5.56
CA PRO A 235 -9.93 -9.42 5.06
C PRO A 235 -10.95 -9.92 6.10
N LEU A 236 -10.51 -10.70 7.10
CA LEU A 236 -11.39 -11.34 8.08
C LEU A 236 -12.12 -10.35 8.98
N LEU A 237 -11.56 -9.16 9.18
CA LEU A 237 -12.12 -8.12 10.04
C LEU A 237 -13.16 -7.25 9.31
N CYS A 238 -13.15 -7.27 7.98
CA CYS A 238 -14.03 -6.45 7.12
C CYS A 238 -15.54 -6.74 7.19
N PRO A 239 -16.01 -7.95 7.58
CA PRO A 239 -17.43 -8.18 7.85
C PRO A 239 -17.97 -7.36 9.02
N HIS A 240 -17.10 -6.89 9.93
CA HIS A 240 -17.52 -6.10 11.08
C HIS A 240 -17.62 -4.59 10.71
N PRO A 241 -18.80 -3.96 10.81
CA PRO A 241 -19.03 -2.60 10.30
C PRO A 241 -18.17 -1.54 11.01
N LYS A 242 -17.88 -1.70 12.30
CA LYS A 242 -17.00 -0.77 13.04
C LYS A 242 -15.52 -0.83 12.64
N TYR A 243 -15.06 -1.93 12.03
CA TYR A 243 -13.67 -2.08 11.57
C TYR A 243 -13.52 -1.91 10.07
N ARG A 244 -14.65 -1.82 9.35
CA ARG A 244 -14.64 -1.53 7.92
C ARG A 244 -14.05 -0.14 7.72
N PHE A 245 -13.20 -0.02 6.72
CA PHE A 245 -12.72 1.26 6.23
C PHE A 245 -13.92 2.15 5.88
N LYS A 246 -14.10 3.22 6.64
CA LYS A 246 -14.94 4.33 6.24
C LYS A 246 -14.01 5.30 5.54
N SER A 247 -14.14 5.47 4.23
CA SER A 247 -13.56 6.65 3.59
C SER A 247 -14.16 7.84 4.33
N SER A 248 -13.36 8.61 5.06
CA SER A 248 -13.82 9.89 5.59
C SER A 248 -14.32 10.66 4.37
N PRO A 249 -15.64 10.96 4.27
CA PRO A 249 -16.13 11.70 3.13
C PRO A 249 -15.37 13.01 3.11
N VAL A 250 -14.61 13.27 2.04
CA VAL A 250 -13.99 14.57 1.85
C VAL A 250 -15.16 15.54 1.67
N ASN A 251 -15.34 16.43 2.66
CA ASN A 251 -16.49 17.30 2.69
C ASN A 251 -16.26 18.46 1.73
N ASP A 252 -17.03 18.50 0.64
CA ASP A 252 -16.88 19.55 -0.36
C ASP A 252 -17.37 20.91 0.19
N ILE A 253 -16.57 21.96 0.04
CA ILE A 253 -16.94 23.35 0.33
C ILE A 253 -17.11 24.05 -1.01
N PHE A 254 -18.33 24.48 -1.34
CA PHE A 254 -18.61 25.13 -2.63
C PHE A 254 -18.42 26.64 -2.50
N CYS A 255 -17.46 27.20 -3.23
CA CYS A 255 -17.15 28.63 -3.23
C CYS A 255 -17.56 29.32 -4.53
N GLN A 256 -18.47 30.28 -4.43
CA GLN A 256 -18.98 31.08 -5.55
C GLN A 256 -18.34 32.46 -5.58
N ALA A 257 -17.89 32.91 -6.76
CA ALA A 257 -17.30 34.23 -6.95
C ALA A 257 -18.32 35.36 -6.69
N LEU A 258 -17.86 36.42 -6.01
CA LEU A 258 -18.64 37.63 -5.73
C LEU A 258 -17.97 38.88 -6.33
N GLY A 259 -18.77 39.87 -6.71
CA GLY A 259 -18.28 41.22 -7.03
C GLY A 259 -17.31 41.29 -8.21
N GLY A 260 -17.54 40.51 -9.27
CA GLY A 260 -16.70 40.48 -10.48
C GLY A 260 -15.36 39.76 -10.29
N SER A 261 -15.16 39.06 -9.17
CA SER A 261 -14.01 38.19 -8.95
C SER A 261 -13.97 37.05 -9.98
N PRO A 262 -12.77 36.54 -10.33
CA PRO A 262 -12.66 35.40 -11.24
C PRO A 262 -13.34 34.16 -10.64
N LEU A 263 -13.73 33.19 -11.48
CA LEU A 263 -14.45 31.99 -11.03
C LEU A 263 -13.62 31.10 -10.10
N ARG A 264 -12.30 31.19 -10.20
CA ARG A 264 -11.31 30.50 -9.37
C ARG A 264 -10.19 31.49 -9.03
N PRO A 265 -9.62 31.45 -7.80
CA PRO A 265 -8.53 32.34 -7.44
C PRO A 265 -7.35 32.25 -8.39
N GLN A 266 -6.82 33.41 -8.79
CA GLN A 266 -5.68 33.47 -9.71
C GLN A 266 -4.42 32.88 -9.08
N SER A 267 -4.15 33.21 -7.81
CA SER A 267 -3.02 32.70 -7.04
C SER A 267 -3.05 31.17 -6.91
N LEU A 268 -4.24 30.59 -6.68
CA LEU A 268 -4.43 29.13 -6.64
C LEU A 268 -4.15 28.51 -8.02
N SER A 269 -4.69 29.09 -9.08
CA SER A 269 -4.50 28.60 -10.46
C SER A 269 -3.03 28.65 -10.89
N GLN A 270 -2.28 29.65 -10.41
CA GLN A 270 -0.84 29.74 -10.65
C GLN A 270 -0.08 28.65 -9.89
N LEU A 271 -0.41 28.42 -8.61
CA LEU A 271 0.22 27.40 -7.78
C LEU A 271 0.00 25.99 -8.34
N ASP A 272 -1.22 25.68 -8.78
CA ASP A 272 -1.53 24.39 -9.40
C ASP A 272 -0.69 24.17 -10.68
N ARG A 273 -0.51 25.23 -11.49
CA ARG A 273 0.33 25.18 -12.69
C ARG A 273 1.80 24.97 -12.34
N GLU A 274 2.31 25.66 -11.32
CA GLU A 274 3.70 25.47 -10.85
C GLU A 274 3.93 24.05 -10.33
N GLN A 275 2.96 23.49 -9.59
CA GLN A 275 3.00 22.11 -9.13
C GLN A 275 2.95 21.12 -10.30
N GLU A 276 2.12 21.38 -11.31
CA GLU A 276 2.06 20.57 -12.52
C GLU A 276 3.40 20.61 -13.29
N GLU A 277 4.05 21.77 -13.40
CA GLU A 277 5.38 21.91 -14.01
C GLU A 277 6.48 21.16 -13.22
N LEU A 278 6.40 21.14 -11.88
CA LEU A 278 7.34 20.37 -11.04
C LEU A 278 7.13 18.86 -11.13
N LEU A 279 5.90 18.43 -11.44
CA LEU A 279 5.53 17.02 -11.60
C LEU A 279 5.67 16.55 -13.06
N LYS A 280 5.86 17.47 -14.02
CA LYS A 280 6.15 17.11 -15.41
C LYS A 280 7.52 16.46 -15.48
N PRO A 281 7.63 15.24 -16.06
CA PRO A 281 8.92 14.64 -16.31
C PRO A 281 9.70 15.53 -17.31
N PRO A 282 11.04 15.62 -17.19
CA PRO A 282 11.88 16.56 -17.94
C PRO A 282 11.91 16.38 -19.49
N PHE A 283 11.06 15.54 -20.07
CA PHE A 283 11.12 15.14 -21.47
C PHE A 283 10.15 15.84 -22.43
N SER A 284 9.35 16.83 -22.00
CA SER A 284 8.36 17.47 -22.89
C SER A 284 8.78 18.81 -23.52
N SER A 285 10.01 19.30 -23.35
CA SER A 285 10.44 20.56 -23.99
C SER A 285 11.85 20.50 -24.57
N SER A 286 11.98 19.89 -25.75
CA SER A 286 13.03 20.26 -26.70
C SER A 286 12.56 19.99 -28.14
N GLY A 287 11.49 20.67 -28.55
CA GLY A 287 11.25 20.96 -29.96
C GLY A 287 11.80 22.36 -30.26
N GLU A 288 12.58 22.47 -31.34
CA GLU A 288 13.18 23.70 -31.92
C GLU A 288 14.54 24.14 -31.39
N ARG A 289 15.61 23.56 -31.99
CA ARG A 289 16.46 24.26 -32.97
C ARG A 289 17.61 23.34 -33.38
N ASP A 290 17.56 22.84 -34.62
CA ASP A 290 18.76 22.83 -35.45
C ASP A 290 18.40 22.73 -36.93
N GLN A 291 18.64 23.85 -37.62
CA GLN A 291 18.79 23.88 -39.08
C GLN A 291 20.24 23.52 -39.41
N ARG A 292 20.50 22.35 -39.98
CA ARG A 292 21.43 22.21 -41.13
C ARG A 292 21.39 20.82 -41.76
N GLY A 293 20.62 20.76 -42.85
CA GLY A 293 20.94 20.13 -44.13
C GLY A 293 21.66 18.77 -44.17
N SER A 294 20.92 17.76 -44.59
CA SER A 294 21.26 17.00 -45.80
C SER A 294 19.98 16.39 -46.40
N ARG A 295 19.80 16.67 -47.69
CA ARG A 295 18.78 16.08 -48.56
C ARG A 295 19.12 14.61 -48.80
N GLU A 296 18.14 13.73 -48.65
CA GLU A 296 17.93 12.66 -49.64
C GLU A 296 16.45 12.27 -49.67
N GLU A 297 15.92 12.28 -50.88
CA GLU A 297 14.53 12.07 -51.24
C GLU A 297 14.17 10.59 -51.19
N THR A 298 13.12 10.22 -50.46
CA THR A 298 12.19 9.16 -50.90
C THR A 298 10.77 9.50 -50.43
N SER A 299 9.80 9.12 -51.27
CA SER A 299 8.42 9.60 -51.34
C SER A 299 7.44 8.64 -50.63
N PRO A 300 6.14 9.01 -50.49
CA PRO A 300 5.32 8.70 -49.31
C PRO A 300 4.63 7.34 -49.39
N VAL A 301 4.58 6.63 -48.27
CA VAL A 301 3.63 5.52 -48.08
C VAL A 301 2.68 5.89 -46.94
N LYS A 302 1.49 6.31 -47.37
CA LYS A 302 0.19 6.33 -46.66
C LYS A 302 0.20 5.89 -45.18
N GLU A 303 -0.09 6.84 -44.31
CA GLU A 303 -0.78 6.58 -43.05
C GLU A 303 -2.20 6.08 -43.39
N GLU A 304 -2.43 4.78 -43.22
CA GLU A 304 -3.79 4.26 -43.05
C GLU A 304 -4.13 4.32 -41.56
N ALA A 305 -4.88 5.36 -41.23
CA ALA A 305 -5.61 5.48 -39.98
C ALA A 305 -6.54 4.27 -39.80
N TYR A 306 -6.18 3.34 -38.91
CA TYR A 306 -7.15 2.44 -38.32
C TYR A 306 -7.91 3.20 -37.22
N THR A 307 -8.97 3.85 -37.66
CA THR A 307 -10.08 4.26 -36.81
C THR A 307 -10.81 2.99 -36.36
N SER A 308 -10.77 2.68 -35.07
CA SER A 308 -11.71 1.73 -34.46
C SER A 308 -12.74 2.51 -33.65
N THR A 309 -13.70 3.07 -34.38
CA THR A 309 -15.02 3.36 -33.84
C THR A 309 -15.77 2.05 -33.63
N HIS A 310 -15.95 1.63 -32.38
CA HIS A 310 -17.10 0.83 -32.01
C HIS A 310 -17.85 1.52 -30.86
N LYS A 311 -19.07 1.96 -31.19
CA LYS A 311 -20.09 2.43 -30.23
C LYS A 311 -20.46 1.28 -29.28
N PRO A 312 -20.76 1.58 -28.00
CA PRO A 312 -21.14 0.56 -27.03
C PRO A 312 -22.56 0.06 -27.30
N LEU A 313 -22.72 -1.25 -27.40
CA LEU A 313 -24.01 -1.92 -27.23
C LEU A 313 -24.14 -2.32 -25.76
N THR A 314 -25.15 -1.80 -25.09
CA THR A 314 -25.54 -2.12 -23.72
C THR A 314 -26.32 -3.44 -23.66
N VAL A 315 -25.81 -4.46 -22.97
CA VAL A 315 -26.60 -5.49 -22.27
C VAL A 315 -25.79 -6.06 -21.10
N GLY A 316 -26.34 -5.95 -19.87
CA GLY A 316 -26.09 -6.88 -18.76
C GLY A 316 -24.80 -6.71 -17.96
N GLY A 317 -24.92 -6.24 -16.72
CA GLY A 317 -23.80 -5.93 -15.84
C GLY A 317 -22.91 -7.10 -15.42
N GLN A 318 -21.61 -6.80 -15.29
CA GLN A 318 -20.67 -7.37 -14.32
C GLN A 318 -19.52 -6.36 -14.16
N ALA A 319 -19.20 -6.04 -12.91
CA ALA A 319 -18.16 -5.09 -12.53
C ALA A 319 -16.78 -5.58 -12.96
N GLN A 320 -15.92 -4.64 -13.37
CA GLN A 320 -14.52 -4.89 -13.68
C GLN A 320 -13.79 -5.35 -12.42
N VAL A 321 -13.20 -6.53 -12.53
CA VAL A 321 -12.47 -7.26 -11.49
C VAL A 321 -10.98 -6.94 -11.65
N THR A 322 -10.42 -6.12 -10.77
CA THR A 322 -8.96 -6.04 -10.56
C THR A 322 -8.67 -6.75 -9.26
N VAL A 323 -8.10 -7.95 -9.37
CA VAL A 323 -7.90 -8.85 -8.25
C VAL A 323 -6.50 -9.42 -8.27
N GLY A 324 -5.73 -9.09 -7.24
CA GLY A 324 -4.73 -10.00 -6.70
C GLY A 324 -5.42 -11.22 -6.06
N THR A 325 -5.68 -12.24 -6.89
CA THR A 325 -5.98 -13.65 -6.53
C THR A 325 -7.35 -14.07 -5.91
N THR A 326 -8.47 -13.89 -6.62
CA THR A 326 -9.72 -14.64 -6.35
C THR A 326 -9.70 -16.05 -6.98
N HIS A 327 -8.66 -16.39 -7.74
CA HIS A 327 -8.58 -17.66 -8.48
C HIS A 327 -7.72 -18.76 -7.83
N ILE A 328 -6.85 -18.46 -6.87
CA ILE A 328 -5.91 -19.46 -6.34
C ILE A 328 -6.60 -20.49 -5.43
N SER A 329 -7.70 -20.13 -4.77
CA SER A 329 -8.45 -21.06 -3.92
C SER A 329 -9.21 -22.16 -4.67
N ARG A 330 -9.10 -22.22 -6.01
CA ARG A 330 -9.79 -23.19 -6.88
C ARG A 330 -8.87 -24.07 -7.73
N LEU A 331 -7.56 -23.84 -7.74
CA LEU A 331 -6.60 -24.56 -8.60
C LEU A 331 -5.77 -25.53 -7.76
N THR A 332 -5.51 -26.73 -8.29
CA THR A 332 -4.54 -27.65 -7.70
C THR A 332 -3.12 -27.10 -7.88
N ASP A 333 -2.18 -27.49 -7.01
CA ASP A 333 -0.76 -27.08 -7.11
C ASP A 333 -0.16 -27.34 -8.51
N GLU A 334 -0.58 -28.43 -9.17
CA GLU A 334 -0.14 -28.79 -10.53
C GLU A 334 -0.64 -27.80 -11.58
N GLN A 335 -1.89 -27.36 -11.47
CA GLN A 335 -2.45 -26.40 -12.41
C GLN A 335 -1.82 -25.01 -12.26
N LEU A 336 -1.55 -24.60 -11.02
CA LEU A 336 -0.83 -23.36 -10.74
C LEU A 336 0.59 -23.38 -11.33
N ILE A 337 1.31 -24.51 -11.19
CA ILE A 337 2.64 -24.69 -11.78
C ILE A 337 2.60 -24.57 -13.30
N LYS A 338 1.61 -25.20 -13.94
CA LYS A 338 1.45 -25.16 -15.40
C LYS A 338 1.12 -23.75 -15.90
N GLU A 339 0.23 -23.04 -15.21
CA GLU A 339 -0.13 -21.67 -15.56
C GLU A 339 1.04 -20.70 -15.32
N PHE A 340 1.80 -20.89 -14.24
CA PHE A 340 3.01 -20.12 -13.97
C PHE A 340 4.08 -20.36 -15.05
N LEU A 341 4.46 -21.61 -15.32
CA LEU A 341 5.52 -21.94 -16.29
C LEU A 341 5.16 -21.61 -17.74
N SER A 342 3.87 -21.57 -18.07
CA SER A 342 3.41 -21.08 -19.38
C SER A 342 3.39 -19.55 -19.49
N GLY A 343 3.64 -18.84 -18.39
CA GLY A 343 3.55 -17.39 -18.30
C GLY A 343 2.11 -16.86 -18.41
N SER A 344 1.08 -17.70 -18.26
CA SER A 344 -0.32 -17.26 -18.18
C SER A 344 -0.64 -16.66 -16.82
N TYR A 345 0.03 -17.13 -15.78
CA TYR A 345 -0.08 -16.59 -14.43
C TYR A 345 1.21 -15.88 -14.02
N CYS A 346 1.05 -14.67 -13.48
CA CYS A 346 2.14 -13.82 -13.04
C CYS A 346 2.15 -13.70 -11.52
N LEU A 347 3.35 -13.68 -10.95
CA LEU A 347 3.55 -13.46 -9.53
C LEU A 347 3.63 -11.96 -9.26
N HIS A 348 2.84 -11.50 -8.30
CA HIS A 348 2.84 -10.11 -7.87
C HIS A 348 3.42 -10.02 -6.47
N GLY A 349 4.11 -8.91 -6.18
CA GLY A 349 4.55 -8.57 -4.83
C GLY A 349 5.03 -7.13 -4.74
N GLY A 350 5.76 -6.80 -3.69
CA GLY A 350 6.23 -5.44 -3.42
C GLY A 350 5.49 -4.75 -2.27
N VAL A 351 6.27 -4.04 -1.46
CA VAL A 351 5.83 -3.36 -0.24
C VAL A 351 5.99 -1.85 -0.39
N GLY A 352 5.06 -1.07 0.18
CA GLY A 352 5.06 0.38 0.06
C GLY A 352 4.75 0.87 -1.36
N TRP A 353 5.45 1.92 -1.80
CA TRP A 353 5.23 2.62 -3.07
C TRP A 353 5.42 1.74 -4.32
N TRP A 354 6.39 0.82 -4.29
CA TRP A 354 6.70 -0.02 -5.44
C TRP A 354 6.03 -1.38 -5.37
N LYS A 355 5.34 -1.73 -6.45
CA LYS A 355 4.81 -3.07 -6.73
C LYS A 355 5.59 -3.70 -7.87
N TYR A 356 5.64 -5.02 -7.87
CA TYR A 356 6.35 -5.82 -8.84
C TYR A 356 5.41 -6.88 -9.43
N GLU A 357 5.57 -7.14 -10.71
CA GLU A 357 4.90 -8.20 -11.45
C GLU A 357 5.96 -9.00 -12.20
N PHE A 358 5.92 -10.31 -12.04
CA PHE A 358 6.82 -11.23 -12.70
C PHE A 358 6.02 -12.32 -13.41
N CYS A 359 6.13 -12.34 -14.73
CA CYS A 359 5.55 -13.35 -15.59
C CYS A 359 6.67 -14.23 -16.13
N TYR A 360 6.67 -15.51 -15.77
CA TYR A 360 7.71 -16.45 -16.19
C TYR A 360 7.81 -16.53 -17.73
N GLY A 361 9.02 -16.41 -18.25
CA GLY A 361 9.28 -16.47 -19.70
C GLY A 361 8.72 -15.29 -20.49
N LYS A 362 8.32 -14.19 -19.82
CA LYS A 362 7.77 -13.00 -20.47
C LYS A 362 8.47 -11.72 -20.03
N HIS A 363 8.22 -11.26 -18.81
CA HIS A 363 8.68 -9.94 -18.37
C HIS A 363 8.68 -9.79 -16.85
N VAL A 364 9.41 -8.78 -16.41
CA VAL A 364 9.43 -8.25 -15.05
C VAL A 364 9.07 -6.78 -15.13
N HIS A 365 7.97 -6.42 -14.50
CA HIS A 365 7.51 -5.04 -14.37
C HIS A 365 7.62 -4.55 -12.94
N GLN A 366 7.96 -3.27 -12.81
CA GLN A 366 7.80 -2.50 -11.60
C GLN A 366 6.70 -1.47 -11.86
N TYR A 367 5.80 -1.26 -10.91
CA TYR A 367 4.76 -0.27 -11.06
C TYR A 367 4.38 0.36 -9.73
N HIS A 368 3.77 1.54 -9.80
CA HIS A 368 3.00 2.11 -8.71
C HIS A 368 1.62 2.51 -9.26
N GLU A 369 0.60 2.44 -8.41
CA GLU A 369 -0.77 2.75 -8.78
C GLU A 369 -1.25 3.92 -7.93
N ASP A 370 -1.58 5.02 -8.59
CA ASP A 370 -2.18 6.20 -7.97
C ASP A 370 -3.68 6.25 -8.32
N LYS A 371 -4.51 6.60 -7.34
CA LYS A 371 -5.97 6.68 -7.48
C LYS A 371 -6.41 7.78 -8.46
N GLU A 372 -5.60 8.82 -8.67
CA GLU A 372 -5.94 9.92 -9.59
C GLU A 372 -5.28 9.80 -10.97
N HIS A 373 -4.09 9.20 -11.08
CA HIS A 373 -3.27 9.21 -12.30
C HIS A 373 -3.09 7.82 -12.96
N GLY A 374 -3.58 6.74 -12.33
CA GLY A 374 -3.51 5.39 -12.87
C GLY A 374 -2.18 4.68 -12.56
N LYS A 375 -1.88 3.62 -13.34
CA LYS A 375 -0.76 2.72 -13.12
C LYS A 375 0.46 3.15 -13.95
N ASN A 376 1.51 3.61 -13.29
CA ASN A 376 2.80 3.91 -13.92
C ASN A 376 3.66 2.65 -13.91
N ILE A 377 3.98 2.12 -15.09
CA ILE A 377 4.69 0.85 -15.27
C ILE A 377 6.08 1.13 -15.86
N VAL A 378 7.10 0.54 -15.24
CA VAL A 378 8.48 0.49 -15.72
C VAL A 378 8.83 -0.95 -16.05
N VAL A 379 9.31 -1.19 -17.28
CA VAL A 379 9.80 -2.50 -17.70
C VAL A 379 11.22 -2.68 -17.18
N VAL A 380 11.37 -3.58 -16.19
CA VAL A 380 12.67 -3.86 -15.56
C VAL A 380 13.48 -4.82 -16.43
N GLY A 381 12.80 -5.78 -17.07
CA GLY A 381 13.39 -6.67 -18.05
C GLY A 381 12.36 -7.54 -18.76
N SER A 382 12.69 -7.90 -19.99
CA SER A 382 11.95 -8.77 -20.90
C SER A 382 12.72 -10.07 -21.11
N TRP A 383 11.97 -11.17 -21.29
CA TRP A 383 12.54 -12.48 -21.52
C TRP A 383 13.06 -12.60 -22.95
N ASN A 384 14.28 -13.12 -23.08
CA ASN A 384 14.81 -13.58 -24.34
C ASN A 384 15.64 -14.86 -24.08
N ALA A 385 15.25 -15.94 -24.74
CA ALA A 385 15.85 -17.26 -24.50
C ALA A 385 17.35 -17.30 -24.91
N GLU A 386 17.72 -16.64 -26.00
CA GLU A 386 19.09 -16.62 -26.51
C GLU A 386 20.01 -15.83 -25.58
N ASP A 387 19.55 -14.67 -25.11
CA ASP A 387 20.28 -13.85 -24.14
C ASP A 387 20.48 -14.60 -22.83
N HIS A 388 19.43 -15.26 -22.35
CA HIS A 388 19.52 -16.05 -21.13
C HIS A 388 20.52 -17.21 -21.27
N ILE A 389 20.50 -17.96 -22.38
CA ILE A 389 21.45 -19.05 -22.63
C ILE A 389 22.88 -18.50 -22.69
N ASN A 390 23.09 -17.37 -23.36
CA ASN A 390 24.40 -16.73 -23.45
C ASN A 390 24.90 -16.22 -22.09
N TRP A 391 23.98 -15.73 -21.25
CA TRP A 391 24.27 -15.35 -19.87
C TRP A 391 24.59 -16.57 -18.99
N ALA A 392 23.82 -17.66 -19.13
CA ALA A 392 23.97 -18.90 -18.35
C ALA A 392 25.29 -19.61 -18.64
N LYS A 393 25.84 -19.53 -19.86
CA LYS A 393 27.19 -20.04 -20.17
C LYS A 393 28.30 -19.36 -19.37
N LYS A 394 28.08 -18.12 -18.90
CA LYS A 394 29.07 -17.28 -18.20
C LYS A 394 28.78 -17.14 -16.70
N ASN A 395 27.62 -17.61 -16.23
CA ASN A 395 27.13 -17.40 -14.87
C ASN A 395 26.54 -18.69 -14.31
N VAL A 396 26.44 -18.79 -12.99
CA VAL A 396 25.82 -19.96 -12.34
C VAL A 396 24.29 -19.84 -12.42
N ALA A 397 23.70 -20.42 -13.46
CA ALA A 397 22.25 -20.43 -13.64
C ALA A 397 21.51 -21.41 -12.73
N ARG A 398 22.21 -22.45 -12.24
CA ARG A 398 21.68 -23.48 -11.34
C ARG A 398 22.64 -23.75 -10.19
N SER A 399 22.13 -23.82 -8.96
CA SER A 399 22.91 -24.14 -7.76
C SER A 399 22.34 -25.36 -7.03
N TYR A 400 23.21 -26.23 -6.53
CA TYR A 400 22.85 -27.48 -5.84
C TYR A 400 23.09 -27.37 -4.33
N HIS A 401 22.31 -28.14 -3.55
CA HIS A 401 22.57 -28.44 -2.15
C HIS A 401 22.80 -29.95 -2.01
N LEU A 402 23.87 -30.34 -1.31
CA LEU A 402 24.05 -31.73 -0.87
C LEU A 402 23.20 -31.94 0.38
N LYS A 403 22.30 -32.93 0.35
CA LYS A 403 21.64 -33.41 1.57
C LYS A 403 22.54 -34.40 2.30
N ASP A 404 22.33 -34.57 3.61
CA ASP A 404 23.06 -35.52 4.45
C ASP A 404 22.96 -36.98 3.94
N ASP A 405 21.92 -37.29 3.17
CA ASP A 405 21.67 -38.60 2.55
C ASP A 405 22.39 -38.79 1.19
N GLY A 406 23.26 -37.86 0.80
CA GLY A 406 24.00 -37.89 -0.49
C GLY A 406 23.20 -37.45 -1.72
N ALA A 407 21.89 -37.20 -1.60
CA ALA A 407 21.06 -36.70 -2.68
C ALA A 407 21.32 -35.21 -2.98
N GLN A 408 21.60 -34.87 -4.24
CA GLN A 408 21.74 -33.49 -4.71
C GLN A 408 20.37 -32.93 -5.07
N LYS A 409 19.90 -31.89 -4.35
CA LYS A 409 18.66 -31.18 -4.68
C LYS A 409 18.97 -29.76 -5.16
N VAL A 410 18.23 -29.27 -6.14
CA VAL A 410 18.45 -27.90 -6.66
C VAL A 410 17.98 -26.88 -5.63
N ARG A 411 18.86 -25.95 -5.24
CA ARG A 411 18.58 -24.92 -4.22
C ARG A 411 17.83 -23.73 -4.78
N PHE A 412 18.27 -23.25 -5.94
CA PHE A 412 17.65 -22.15 -6.68
C PHE A 412 18.09 -22.19 -8.14
N VAL A 413 17.29 -21.55 -9.00
CA VAL A 413 17.63 -21.25 -10.40
C VAL A 413 17.64 -19.74 -10.62
N SER A 414 18.48 -19.28 -11.54
CA SER A 414 18.62 -17.87 -11.90
C SER A 414 18.35 -17.67 -13.38
N HIS A 415 17.45 -16.75 -13.69
CA HIS A 415 17.06 -16.39 -15.05
C HIS A 415 17.43 -14.94 -15.35
N PHE A 416 17.89 -14.69 -16.57
CA PHE A 416 18.28 -13.36 -16.99
C PHE A 416 17.19 -12.77 -17.88
N TYR A 417 16.75 -11.56 -17.53
CA TYR A 417 15.79 -10.77 -18.29
C TYR A 417 16.48 -9.45 -18.64
N GLY A 418 16.71 -9.24 -19.94
CA GLY A 418 17.35 -8.04 -20.49
C GLY A 418 16.32 -7.10 -21.13
N HIS A 419 16.76 -6.13 -21.93
CA HIS A 419 15.83 -5.32 -22.75
C HIS A 419 14.72 -4.61 -21.94
N GLY A 420 15.03 -4.14 -20.73
CA GLY A 420 14.16 -3.24 -19.98
C GLY A 420 14.21 -1.80 -20.51
N ASP A 421 13.39 -0.94 -19.93
CA ASP A 421 13.35 0.48 -20.24
C ASP A 421 14.71 1.14 -20.04
N VAL A 422 15.04 2.12 -20.87
CA VAL A 422 16.31 2.84 -20.79
C VAL A 422 16.43 3.56 -19.45
N CYS A 423 17.55 3.36 -18.79
CA CYS A 423 17.89 4.00 -17.53
C CYS A 423 18.42 5.41 -17.78
N ASP A 424 17.78 6.42 -17.20
CA ASP A 424 18.17 7.83 -17.39
C ASP A 424 19.57 8.13 -16.83
N LEU A 425 19.97 7.42 -15.77
CA LEU A 425 21.25 7.62 -15.10
C LEU A 425 22.44 7.01 -15.85
N THR A 426 22.22 5.92 -16.58
CA THR A 426 23.31 5.15 -17.21
C THR A 426 23.22 5.14 -18.75
N GLY A 427 22.08 5.53 -19.32
CA GLY A 427 21.78 5.44 -20.74
C GLY A 427 21.64 4.02 -21.27
N LYS A 428 21.69 2.99 -20.41
CA LYS A 428 21.61 1.58 -20.79
C LYS A 428 20.23 1.00 -20.46
N PRO A 429 19.74 -0.01 -21.20
CA PRO A 429 18.50 -0.70 -20.84
C PRO A 429 18.64 -1.35 -19.46
N ARG A 430 17.58 -1.24 -18.65
CA ARG A 430 17.49 -1.96 -17.38
C ARG A 430 17.57 -3.47 -17.62
N GLN A 431 18.13 -4.18 -16.64
CA GLN A 431 18.24 -5.64 -16.67
C GLN A 431 17.98 -6.21 -15.28
N VAL A 432 17.45 -7.43 -15.23
CA VAL A 432 17.14 -8.10 -13.97
C VAL A 432 17.50 -9.58 -14.00
N ILE A 433 18.08 -10.04 -12.90
CA ILE A 433 18.30 -11.46 -12.63
C ILE A 433 17.19 -11.94 -11.70
N VAL A 434 16.33 -12.82 -12.19
CA VAL A 434 15.27 -13.44 -11.41
C VAL A 434 15.81 -14.69 -10.74
N LYS A 435 15.75 -14.76 -9.42
CA LYS A 435 16.16 -15.91 -8.62
C LYS A 435 14.94 -16.61 -8.05
N LEU A 436 14.65 -17.81 -8.56
CA LEU A 436 13.59 -18.67 -8.05
C LEU A 436 14.17 -19.62 -7.02
N LYS A 437 13.72 -19.51 -5.76
CA LYS A 437 14.25 -20.28 -4.64
C LYS A 437 13.13 -21.05 -3.95
N CYS A 438 13.43 -22.29 -3.61
CA CYS A 438 12.56 -23.10 -2.77
C CYS A 438 12.68 -22.62 -1.32
N LYS A 439 11.54 -22.33 -0.71
CA LYS A 439 11.41 -22.07 0.72
C LYS A 439 10.29 -22.95 1.24
N GLU A 440 10.62 -23.93 2.07
CA GLU A 440 9.62 -24.77 2.72
C GLU A 440 8.83 -23.90 3.73
N SER A 441 7.50 -24.06 3.74
CA SER A 441 6.59 -23.30 4.60
C SER A 441 5.36 -24.15 4.89
N GLU A 442 4.71 -23.91 6.04
CA GLU A 442 3.45 -24.54 6.41
C GLU A 442 2.28 -24.13 5.49
N SER A 443 2.42 -23.00 4.77
CA SER A 443 1.46 -22.54 3.78
C SER A 443 1.93 -22.89 2.36
N PRO A 444 1.27 -23.83 1.64
CA PRO A 444 1.72 -24.30 0.33
C PRO A 444 1.70 -23.21 -0.75
N HIS A 445 0.93 -22.13 -0.56
CA HIS A 445 0.78 -21.03 -1.51
C HIS A 445 1.48 -19.74 -1.08
N ALA A 446 2.32 -19.77 -0.04
CA ALA A 446 3.11 -18.62 0.33
C ALA A 446 4.08 -18.25 -0.81
N VAL A 447 4.05 -16.99 -1.24
CA VAL A 447 4.99 -16.45 -2.24
C VAL A 447 5.56 -15.16 -1.68
N THR A 448 6.87 -15.10 -1.58
CA THR A 448 7.61 -13.90 -1.22
C THR A 448 8.32 -13.37 -2.46
N VAL A 449 8.02 -12.14 -2.86
CA VAL A 449 8.65 -11.47 -4.01
C VAL A 449 9.30 -10.17 -3.53
N TYR A 450 10.59 -10.01 -3.81
CA TYR A 450 11.34 -8.80 -3.43
C TYR A 450 12.33 -8.41 -4.54
N MET A 451 12.66 -7.12 -4.59
CA MET A 451 13.57 -6.56 -5.59
C MET A 451 14.75 -5.89 -4.88
N LEU A 452 15.97 -6.16 -5.38
CA LEU A 452 17.20 -5.50 -4.94
C LEU A 452 17.86 -4.82 -6.14
N GLU A 453 18.40 -3.62 -5.95
CA GLU A 453 19.16 -2.89 -6.98
C GLU A 453 20.65 -2.83 -6.56
N PRO A 454 21.44 -3.89 -6.77
CA PRO A 454 22.85 -3.91 -6.37
C PRO A 454 23.73 -2.92 -7.15
N GLN A 455 23.32 -2.54 -8.37
CA GLN A 455 23.96 -1.51 -9.17
C GLN A 455 22.87 -0.70 -9.87
N THR A 456 23.14 0.57 -10.15
CA THR A 456 22.18 1.45 -10.83
C THR A 456 21.64 0.80 -12.09
N CYS A 457 20.32 0.61 -12.13
CA CYS A 457 19.57 0.01 -13.23
C CYS A 457 19.91 -1.46 -13.55
N GLN A 458 20.50 -2.17 -12.58
CA GLN A 458 20.64 -3.61 -12.59
C GLN A 458 19.99 -4.20 -11.34
N TYR A 459 19.05 -5.10 -11.55
CA TYR A 459 18.19 -5.58 -10.49
C TYR A 459 18.36 -7.08 -10.23
N VAL A 460 18.00 -7.50 -9.03
CA VAL A 460 17.84 -8.90 -8.66
C VAL A 460 16.45 -9.06 -8.06
N LEU A 461 15.59 -9.81 -8.76
CA LEU A 461 14.27 -10.17 -8.28
C LEU A 461 14.35 -11.52 -7.57
N GLY A 462 14.09 -11.57 -6.28
CA GLY A 462 13.97 -12.82 -5.53
C GLY A 462 12.51 -13.27 -5.46
N VAL A 463 12.28 -14.54 -5.79
CA VAL A 463 10.98 -15.20 -5.62
C VAL A 463 11.19 -16.46 -4.79
N GLU A 464 10.56 -16.49 -3.62
CA GLU A 464 10.61 -17.63 -2.70
C GLU A 464 9.21 -18.21 -2.51
N SER A 465 9.04 -19.51 -2.76
CA SER A 465 7.75 -20.19 -2.56
C SER A 465 7.91 -21.70 -2.34
N PRO A 466 7.04 -22.35 -1.56
CA PRO A 466 6.98 -23.82 -1.47
C PRO A 466 6.60 -24.48 -2.79
N VAL A 467 5.79 -23.82 -3.63
CA VAL A 467 5.41 -24.34 -4.97
C VAL A 467 6.64 -24.52 -5.85
N ILE A 468 7.61 -23.61 -5.74
CA ILE A 468 8.88 -23.67 -6.49
C ILE A 468 9.67 -24.95 -6.12
N CYS A 469 9.56 -25.44 -4.89
CA CYS A 469 10.24 -26.65 -4.43
C CYS A 469 9.89 -27.91 -5.24
N LYS A 470 8.71 -27.94 -5.87
CA LYS A 470 8.24 -29.08 -6.70
C LYS A 470 8.84 -29.06 -8.11
N ILE A 471 9.25 -27.90 -8.59
CA ILE A 471 9.70 -27.71 -9.98
C ILE A 471 11.21 -27.49 -10.11
N LEU A 472 11.92 -27.10 -9.05
CA LEU A 472 13.36 -26.84 -9.15
C LEU A 472 14.17 -28.04 -9.65
N ASP A 473 13.75 -29.27 -9.34
CA ASP A 473 14.44 -30.48 -9.78
C ASP A 473 14.24 -30.77 -11.29
N THR A 474 13.26 -30.13 -11.93
CA THR A 474 13.03 -30.18 -13.39
C THR A 474 13.93 -29.24 -14.19
N ALA A 475 14.75 -28.42 -13.51
CA ALA A 475 15.64 -27.47 -14.17
C ALA A 475 16.67 -28.20 -15.05
N ASP A 476 16.97 -27.65 -16.22
CA ASP A 476 18.09 -28.12 -17.05
C ASP A 476 19.45 -27.55 -16.57
N GLU A 477 20.50 -27.74 -17.36
CA GLU A 477 21.84 -27.19 -17.07
C GLU A 477 21.89 -25.65 -17.14
N ASN A 478 20.98 -25.04 -17.91
CA ASN A 478 20.84 -23.59 -18.03
C ASN A 478 19.87 -23.00 -16.98
N GLY A 479 19.31 -23.83 -16.10
CA GLY A 479 18.35 -23.41 -15.09
C GLY A 479 16.92 -23.24 -15.61
N LEU A 480 16.62 -23.61 -16.86
CA LEU A 480 15.27 -23.55 -17.44
C LEU A 480 14.38 -24.64 -16.82
N LEU A 481 13.23 -24.24 -16.30
CA LEU A 481 12.26 -25.14 -15.67
C LEU A 481 11.32 -25.73 -16.72
N SER A 482 10.90 -26.97 -16.49
CA SER A 482 9.94 -27.69 -17.34
C SER A 482 8.74 -28.17 -16.54
N ILE A 483 7.62 -28.41 -17.21
CA ILE A 483 6.40 -28.92 -16.55
C ILE A 483 6.68 -30.37 -16.14
N PRO A 484 6.50 -30.73 -14.85
CA PRO A 484 6.64 -32.12 -14.39
C PRO A 484 5.71 -33.03 -15.21
N SER A 485 6.23 -34.15 -15.70
CA SER A 485 5.47 -35.12 -16.52
C SER A 485 4.49 -35.96 -15.71
#